data_AF-A0A8S8YW85-F1
#
_entry.id   AF-A0A8S8YW85-F1
#
_cell.length_a   1.000
_cell.length_b   1.000
_cell.length_c   1.000
_cell.angle_alpha   90.00
_cell.angle_beta   90.00
_cell.angle_gamma   90.00
#
_symmetry.space_group_name_H-M   'P 1'
#
loop_
_entity.id
_entity.type
_entity.pdbx_description
1 polymer ?
#
loop_
_entity_poly.entity_id
_entity_poly.type
_entity_poly.pdbx_seq_one_letter_code
_entity_poly.pdbx_strand_id
1 'polypeptide(L)'
;MRIHPNKPAQSHIPASHGGKYGTKNPNPQMIDFSSNVNPLGCHPGVKRYLKKQLDLISEYPDPSSSDLRTNLAWFTGVRKKQIVVGNGQRK
;
A
#
# COMPACT_ATOMS: atom_id res chain seq x y z
N MET A 1 -23.20 26.38 -5.34
CA MET A 1 -23.45 25.01 -5.83
C MET A 1 -23.71 24.10 -4.63
N ARG A 2 -24.88 23.46 -4.52
CA ARG A 2 -25.21 22.51 -3.44
C ARG A 2 -24.97 21.08 -3.94
N ILE A 3 -24.15 20.32 -3.21
CA ILE A 3 -23.89 18.90 -3.50
C ILE A 3 -24.87 18.06 -2.69
N HIS A 4 -25.65 17.21 -3.35
CA HIS A 4 -26.55 16.25 -2.70
C HIS A 4 -25.95 14.85 -2.83
N PRO A 5 -25.51 14.21 -1.73
CA PRO A 5 -24.94 12.86 -1.78
C PRO A 5 -26.00 11.82 -2.18
N ASN A 6 -25.58 10.75 -2.84
CA ASN A 6 -26.48 9.63 -3.16
C ASN A 6 -26.87 8.84 -1.90
N LYS A 7 -27.95 8.05 -1.98
CA LYS A 7 -28.48 7.30 -0.82
C LYS A 7 -27.42 6.44 -0.10
N PRO A 8 -26.53 5.69 -0.79
CA PRO A 8 -25.47 4.93 -0.11
C PRO A 8 -24.48 5.78 0.68
N ALA A 9 -24.09 6.95 0.15
CA ALA A 9 -23.19 7.86 0.85
C ALA A 9 -23.85 8.53 2.05
N GLN A 10 -25.17 8.75 2.01
CA GLN A 10 -25.93 9.31 3.13
C GLN A 10 -26.02 8.35 4.33
N SER A 11 -26.07 7.04 4.08
CA SER A 11 -26.17 6.01 5.12
C SER A 11 -24.82 5.44 5.56
N HIS A 12 -23.71 5.96 5.05
CA HIS A 12 -22.38 5.43 5.36
C HIS A 12 -21.98 5.81 6.79
N ILE A 13 -21.65 4.81 7.61
CA ILE A 13 -21.04 5.01 8.93
C ILE A 13 -19.54 5.25 8.70
N PRO A 14 -18.98 6.42 9.05
CA PRO A 14 -17.56 6.64 8.94
C PRO A 14 -16.81 5.58 9.74
N ALA A 15 -15.99 4.79 9.05
CA ALA A 15 -15.04 3.92 9.73
C ALA A 15 -13.87 4.78 10.19
N SER A 16 -13.67 4.88 11.51
CA SER A 16 -12.43 5.41 12.06
C SER A 16 -11.31 4.42 11.76
N HIS A 17 -10.59 4.66 10.66
CA HIS A 17 -9.45 3.86 10.24
C HIS A 17 -8.21 4.75 10.01
N GLY A 18 -7.04 4.20 10.33
CA GLY A 18 -5.78 4.93 10.39
C GLY A 18 -5.21 4.84 11.80
N GLY A 19 -4.26 3.92 12.00
CA GLY A 19 -3.54 3.84 13.27
C GLY A 19 -2.68 5.08 13.51
N LYS A 20 -2.40 5.38 14.79
CA LYS A 20 -1.51 6.46 15.28
C LYS A 20 -0.01 6.27 14.89
N TYR A 21 0.28 5.60 13.79
CA TYR A 21 1.64 5.28 13.34
C TYR A 21 2.39 6.44 12.67
N GLY A 22 1.73 7.60 12.54
CA GLY A 22 2.27 8.77 11.85
C GLY A 22 3.17 9.69 12.70
N THR A 23 3.18 9.56 14.02
CA THR A 23 4.11 10.35 14.84
C THR A 23 5.40 9.56 14.98
N LYS A 24 6.53 10.12 14.54
CA LYS A 24 7.88 9.66 14.93
C LYS A 24 7.81 9.23 16.40
N ASN A 25 8.07 7.96 16.68
CA ASN A 25 8.10 7.48 18.04
C ASN A 25 9.11 8.35 18.81
N PRO A 26 8.69 9.13 19.83
CA PRO A 26 9.58 10.04 20.53
C PRO A 26 10.70 9.30 21.26
N ASN A 27 10.53 8.00 21.49
CA ASN A 27 11.57 7.11 21.99
C ASN A 27 11.98 6.11 20.90
N PRO A 28 13.18 6.24 20.29
CA PRO A 28 13.66 5.33 19.25
C PRO A 28 13.91 3.89 19.74
N GLN A 29 13.91 3.65 21.06
CA GLN A 29 14.01 2.31 21.63
C GLN A 29 12.66 1.64 21.90
N MET A 30 11.54 2.36 21.74
CA MET A 30 10.21 1.80 21.97
C MET A 30 9.73 1.04 20.73
N ILE A 31 9.41 -0.25 20.91
CA ILE A 31 8.84 -1.10 19.86
C ILE A 31 7.32 -1.00 19.91
N ASP A 32 6.70 -0.66 18.78
CA ASP A 32 5.25 -0.50 18.66
C ASP A 32 4.61 -1.79 18.12
N PHE A 33 3.72 -2.40 18.92
CA PHE A 33 2.97 -3.62 18.58
C PHE A 33 1.49 -3.38 18.24
N SER A 34 1.04 -2.13 18.10
CA SER A 34 -0.37 -1.82 17.77
C SER A 34 -0.77 -2.06 16.30
N SER A 35 0.12 -2.66 15.48
CA SER A 35 -0.03 -2.95 14.05
C SER A 35 0.98 -3.99 13.61
N ASN A 36 0.59 -4.77 12.61
CA ASN A 36 1.38 -5.89 12.09
C ASN A 36 2.44 -5.40 11.08
N VAL A 37 3.27 -4.44 11.48
CA VAL A 37 4.39 -3.95 10.66
C VAL A 37 5.66 -4.74 10.98
N ASN A 38 6.54 -4.91 9.99
CA ASN A 38 7.83 -5.58 10.20
C ASN A 38 8.76 -4.67 11.03
N PRO A 39 9.23 -5.08 12.23
CA PRO A 39 10.12 -4.27 13.06
C PRO A 39 11.48 -3.98 12.41
N LEU A 40 11.92 -4.81 11.46
CA LEU A 40 13.14 -4.58 10.67
C LEU A 40 12.94 -3.53 9.56
N GLY A 41 11.69 -3.12 9.32
CA GLY A 41 11.31 -2.19 8.27
C GLY A 41 11.45 -2.78 6.86
N CYS A 42 11.49 -1.87 5.87
CA CYS A 42 11.57 -2.23 4.46
C CYS A 42 12.98 -2.69 4.06
N HIS A 43 13.07 -3.75 3.27
CA HIS A 43 14.32 -4.34 2.77
C HIS A 43 15.21 -3.28 2.08
N PRO A 44 16.54 -3.22 2.36
CA PRO A 44 17.41 -2.17 1.82
C PRO A 44 17.43 -2.10 0.29
N GLY A 45 17.30 -3.25 -0.39
CA GLY A 45 17.22 -3.31 -1.85
C GLY A 45 16.01 -2.58 -2.43
N VAL A 46 14.85 -2.66 -1.76
CA VAL A 46 13.63 -1.96 -2.18
C VAL A 46 13.80 -0.46 -2.01
N LYS A 47 14.36 -0.01 -0.87
CA LYS A 47 14.66 1.42 -0.65
C LYS A 47 15.60 1.98 -1.73
N ARG A 48 16.65 1.24 -2.11
CA ARG A 48 17.58 1.66 -3.18
C ARG A 48 16.90 1.71 -4.54
N TYR A 49 16.08 0.71 -4.88
CA TYR A 49 15.35 0.68 -6.13
C TYR A 49 14.41 1.88 -6.26
N LEU A 50 13.59 2.14 -5.23
CA LEU A 50 12.67 3.29 -5.22
C LEU A 50 13.41 4.62 -5.40
N LYS A 51 14.54 4.82 -4.70
CA LYS A 51 15.36 6.04 -4.84
C LYS A 51 15.87 6.24 -6.28
N LYS A 52 16.26 5.16 -6.96
CA LYS A 52 16.75 5.20 -8.35
C LYS A 52 15.66 5.47 -9.38
N GLN A 53 14.39 5.38 -9.00
CA GLN A 53 13.25 5.53 -9.92
C GLN A 53 12.42 6.78 -9.60
N LEU A 54 12.93 7.68 -8.76
CA LEU A 54 12.21 8.89 -8.35
C LEU A 54 11.88 9.80 -9.54
N ASP A 55 12.69 9.80 -10.59
CA ASP A 55 12.44 10.60 -11.79
C ASP A 55 11.17 10.16 -12.55
N LEU A 56 10.72 8.90 -12.36
CA LEU A 56 9.52 8.35 -12.98
C LEU A 56 8.23 8.69 -12.21
N ILE A 57 8.30 9.41 -11.09
CA ILE A 57 7.13 9.64 -10.22
C ILE A 57 6.00 10.44 -10.89
N SER A 58 6.34 11.21 -11.92
CA SER A 58 5.36 11.99 -12.71
C SER A 58 4.70 11.15 -13.80
N GLU A 59 5.23 9.97 -14.09
CA GLU A 59 4.69 9.06 -15.09
C GLU A 59 3.65 8.14 -14.45
N TYR A 60 2.58 7.87 -15.20
CA TYR A 60 1.57 6.93 -14.75
C TYR A 60 2.15 5.50 -14.80
N PRO A 61 2.03 4.69 -13.74
CA PRO A 61 2.56 3.33 -13.73
C PRO A 61 1.80 2.43 -14.72
N ASP A 62 2.38 1.28 -15.05
CA ASP A 62 1.67 0.28 -15.85
C ASP A 62 0.32 -0.10 -15.21
N PRO A 63 -0.82 0.22 -15.85
CA PRO A 63 -2.14 -0.04 -15.29
C PRO A 63 -2.43 -1.54 -15.13
N SER A 64 -1.71 -2.40 -15.86
CA SER A 64 -1.87 -3.85 -15.80
C SER A 64 -0.94 -4.54 -14.79
N SER A 65 -0.03 -3.79 -14.17
CA SER A 65 1.00 -4.32 -13.25
C SER A 65 1.74 -5.54 -13.83
N SER A 66 2.07 -5.48 -15.12
CA SER A 66 2.47 -6.62 -15.95
C SER A 66 3.71 -7.31 -15.41
N ASP A 67 4.75 -6.54 -15.09
CA ASP A 67 6.02 -7.06 -14.58
C ASP A 67 5.86 -7.63 -13.17
N LEU A 68 5.13 -6.93 -12.31
CA LEU A 68 4.83 -7.41 -10.97
C LEU A 68 4.08 -8.75 -11.01
N ARG A 69 3.05 -8.87 -11.87
CA ARG A 69 2.30 -10.12 -12.03
C ARG A 69 3.15 -11.24 -12.62
N THR A 70 4.07 -10.94 -13.54
CA THR A 70 5.03 -11.92 -14.08
C THR A 70 5.96 -12.42 -12.97
N ASN A 71 6.55 -11.51 -12.20
CA ASN A 71 7.49 -11.86 -11.12
C ASN A 71 6.79 -12.64 -9.99
N LEU A 72 5.56 -12.26 -9.64
CA LEU A 72 4.76 -13.00 -8.65
C LEU A 72 4.39 -14.38 -9.17
N ALA A 73 4.05 -14.54 -10.45
CA ALA A 73 3.76 -15.85 -11.03
C ALA A 73 4.98 -16.78 -10.96
N TRP A 74 6.18 -16.27 -11.28
CA TRP A 74 7.44 -17.00 -11.12
C TRP A 74 7.71 -17.37 -9.66
N PHE A 75 7.59 -16.42 -8.73
CA PHE A 75 7.90 -16.62 -7.32
C PHE A 75 6.93 -17.59 -6.62
N THR A 76 5.64 -17.52 -6.94
CA THR A 76 4.58 -18.28 -6.26
C THR A 76 4.16 -19.56 -6.98
N GLY A 77 4.51 -19.72 -8.26
CA GLY A 77 4.02 -20.79 -9.13
C GLY A 77 2.57 -20.63 -9.60
N VAL A 78 1.88 -19.56 -9.19
CA VAL A 78 0.49 -19.27 -9.60
C VAL A 78 0.47 -18.68 -11.01
N ARG A 79 -0.50 -19.07 -11.84
CA ARG A 79 -0.61 -18.52 -13.20
C ARG A 79 -0.90 -17.02 -13.15
N LYS A 80 -0.23 -16.22 -13.98
CA LYS A 80 -0.42 -14.77 -14.11
C LYS A 80 -1.89 -14.33 -14.23
N LYS A 81 -2.72 -15.13 -14.91
CA LYS A 81 -4.17 -14.90 -15.08
C LYS A 81 -4.97 -14.97 -13.77
N GLN A 82 -4.44 -15.61 -12.74
CA GLN A 82 -5.04 -15.75 -11.42
C GLN A 82 -4.51 -14.70 -10.42
N ILE A 83 -3.64 -13.79 -10.85
CA ILE A 83 -3.05 -12.74 -10.00
C ILE A 83 -3.68 -11.40 -10.37
N VAL A 84 -4.32 -10.77 -9.38
CA VAL A 84 -4.83 -9.40 -9.42
C VAL A 84 -4.03 -8.57 -8.41
N VAL A 85 -3.59 -7.38 -8.84
CA VAL A 85 -2.83 -6.44 -8.00
C VAL A 85 -3.79 -5.37 -7.46
N GLY A 86 -3.68 -5.05 -6.18
CA GLY A 86 -4.43 -3.99 -5.51
C GLY A 86 -3.53 -3.13 -4.62
N ASN A 87 -4.00 -1.94 -4.26
CA ASN A 87 -3.24 -0.96 -3.48
C ASN A 87 -3.34 -1.24 -1.98
N GLY A 88 -2.72 -2.34 -1.56
CA GLY A 88 -2.77 -2.82 -0.18
C GLY A 88 -4.08 -3.56 0.14
N GLN A 89 -4.05 -4.31 1.23
CA GLN A 89 -5.25 -4.95 1.76
C GLN A 89 -6.12 -3.88 2.45
N ARG A 90 -7.40 -3.78 2.08
CA ARG A 90 -8.36 -3.10 2.95
C ARG A 90 -8.76 -4.07 4.05
N LYS A 91 -8.79 -3.57 5.29
CA LYS A 91 -9.40 -4.25 6.43
C LYS A 91 -10.67 -3.50 6.81
#